data_AF-W1YUP1-F1
#
_entry.id   AF-W1YUP1-F1
#
_cell.length_a   1.000
_cell.length_b   1.000
_cell.length_c   1.000
_cell.angle_alpha   90.00
_cell.angle_beta   90.00
_cell.angle_gamma   90.00
#
_symmetry.space_group_name_H-M   'P 1'
#
loop_
_entity.id
_entity.type
_entity.pdbx_description
1 polymer ?
#
loop_
_entity_poly.entity_id
_entity_poly.type
_entity_poly.pdbx_seq_one_letter_code
_entity_poly.pdbx_strand_id
1 'polypeptide(L)'
;LFRSENVPVQEQIVFWQIRVPRILAALFLGAALAGAGTTYQGMFRNPLVSPDILGVSAGAGLGACAAILWGLSIVYIQLYAFCGGLMVVAGVWLITRRVTRHDPI
;
A
#
# COMPACT_ATOMS: atom_id res chain seq x y z
N LEU A 1 25.98 30.40 22.31
CA LEU A 1 24.69 29.95 22.89
C LEU A 1 24.02 28.82 22.09
N PHE A 2 24.79 28.03 21.33
CA PHE A 2 24.43 26.67 20.93
C PHE A 2 25.62 25.81 21.31
N ARG A 3 25.53 25.21 22.49
CA ARG A 3 26.54 24.26 22.92
C ARG A 3 26.41 23.09 21.97
N SER A 4 27.45 22.85 21.18
CA SER A 4 27.70 21.53 20.59
C SER A 4 27.97 20.60 21.78
N GLU A 5 26.92 20.31 22.57
CA GLU A 5 26.93 19.14 23.42
C GLU A 5 27.18 17.98 22.47
N ASN A 6 28.12 17.13 22.82
CA ASN A 6 28.47 15.95 22.04
C ASN A 6 27.22 15.08 21.91
N VAL A 7 26.39 15.38 20.90
CA VAL A 7 25.20 14.59 20.59
C VAL A 7 25.74 13.20 20.33
N PRO A 8 25.41 12.22 21.17
CA PRO A 8 26.01 10.89 21.07
C PRO A 8 25.78 10.40 19.63
N VAL A 9 26.80 9.81 19.02
CA VAL A 9 26.75 9.36 17.61
C VAL A 9 25.51 8.47 17.36
N GLN A 10 25.05 7.76 18.39
CA GLN A 10 23.80 7.02 18.39
C GLN A 10 22.55 7.87 18.09
N GLU A 11 22.41 9.07 18.65
CA GLU A 11 21.26 9.95 18.41
C GLU A 11 21.22 10.45 16.97
N GLN A 12 22.38 10.80 16.39
CA GLN A 12 22.46 11.22 14.99
C GLN A 12 22.10 10.07 14.03
N ILE A 13 22.57 8.86 14.31
CA ILE A 13 22.23 7.65 13.54
C ILE A 13 20.73 7.36 13.61
N VAL A 14 20.15 7.37 14.81
CA VAL A 14 18.72 7.10 14.99
C VAL A 14 17.86 8.12 14.24
N PHE A 15 18.22 9.40 14.31
CA PHE A 15 17.48 10.44 13.60
C PHE A 15 17.54 10.24 12.08
N TRP A 16 18.75 10.15 11.51
CA TRP A 16 18.94 10.13 10.06
C TRP A 16 18.66 8.78 9.40
N GLN A 17 18.99 7.67 10.05
CA GLN A 17 18.87 6.33 9.44
C GLN A 17 17.56 5.61 9.80
N ILE A 18 16.86 6.02 10.86
CA ILE A 18 15.65 5.31 11.33
C ILE A 18 14.42 6.22 11.22
N ARG A 19 14.47 7.42 11.80
CA ARG A 19 13.29 8.31 11.88
C ARG A 19 12.98 8.98 10.55
N VAL A 20 13.95 9.64 9.94
CA VAL A 20 13.76 10.38 8.68
C VAL A 20 13.19 9.47 7.57
N PRO A 21 13.73 8.26 7.28
CA PRO A 21 13.19 7.40 6.25
C PRO A 21 11.76 6.96 6.53
N ARG A 22 11.42 6.70 7.80
CA ARG A 22 10.08 6.29 8.22
C ARG A 22 9.06 7.41 8.09
N ILE A 23 9.44 8.64 8.42
CA ILE A 23 8.58 9.83 8.27
C ILE A 23 8.28 10.07 6.78
N LEU A 24 9.31 10.00 5.93
CA LEU A 24 9.13 10.14 4.48
C LEU A 24 8.22 9.05 3.92
N ALA A 25 8.46 7.79 4.28
CA ALA A 25 7.60 6.69 3.86
C ALA A 25 6.14 6.90 4.31
N ALA A 26 5.91 7.33 5.55
CA ALA A 26 4.56 7.61 6.07
C ALA A 26 3.88 8.76 5.31
N LEU A 27 4.61 9.82 4.95
CA LEU A 27 4.10 10.94 4.15
C LEU A 27 3.68 10.48 2.76
N PHE A 28 4.52 9.70 2.06
CA PHE A 28 4.19 9.19 0.73
C PHE A 28 3.02 8.20 0.75
N LEU A 29 2.99 7.27 1.71
CA LEU A 29 1.87 6.34 1.89
C LEU A 29 0.57 7.09 2.19
N GLY A 30 0.59 8.07 3.10
CA GLY A 30 -0.57 8.88 3.43
C GLY A 30 -1.11 9.67 2.24
N ALA A 31 -0.23 10.32 1.47
CA ALA A 31 -0.60 11.04 0.26
C ALA A 31 -1.23 10.11 -0.80
N ALA A 32 -0.65 8.93 -1.02
CA ALA A 32 -1.18 7.94 -1.96
C ALA A 32 -2.56 7.43 -1.53
N LEU A 33 -2.74 7.08 -0.24
CA LEU A 33 -4.02 6.60 0.29
C LEU A 33 -5.10 7.68 0.24
N ALA A 34 -4.77 8.94 0.55
CA ALA A 34 -5.70 10.06 0.44
C ALA A 34 -6.11 10.34 -1.02
N GLY A 35 -5.15 10.29 -1.95
CA GLY A 35 -5.42 10.44 -3.38
C GLY A 35 -6.31 9.31 -3.92
N ALA A 36 -6.05 8.07 -3.52
CA ALA A 36 -6.93 6.94 -3.86
C ALA A 36 -8.33 7.15 -3.27
N GLY A 37 -8.45 7.40 -1.96
CA GLY A 37 -9.74 7.58 -1.29
C GLY A 37 -10.61 8.68 -1.92
N THR A 38 -10.02 9.86 -2.18
CA THR A 38 -10.72 10.99 -2.81
C THR A 38 -11.21 10.65 -4.23
N THR A 39 -10.40 9.93 -5.01
CA THR A 39 -10.79 9.47 -6.36
C THR A 39 -11.96 8.48 -6.30
N TYR A 40 -11.90 7.50 -5.40
CA TYR A 40 -12.97 6.51 -5.22
C TYR A 40 -14.27 7.17 -4.73
N GLN A 41 -14.19 8.03 -3.72
CA GLN A 41 -15.35 8.75 -3.20
C GLN A 41 -16.00 9.62 -4.29
N GLY A 42 -15.20 10.27 -5.14
CA GLY A 42 -15.69 11.05 -6.29
C GLY A 42 -16.36 10.20 -7.37
N MET A 43 -15.79 9.05 -7.71
CA MET A 43 -16.35 8.12 -8.70
C MET A 43 -17.70 7.54 -8.26
N PHE A 44 -17.81 7.11 -7.00
CA PHE A 44 -19.03 6.50 -6.47
C PHE A 44 -20.02 7.53 -5.90
N ARG A 45 -19.63 8.81 -5.83
CA ARG A 45 -20.40 9.89 -5.19
C ARG A 45 -20.89 9.52 -3.78
N ASN A 46 -20.07 8.76 -3.05
CA ASN A 46 -20.39 8.25 -1.73
C ASN A 46 -19.18 8.44 -0.80
N PRO A 47 -19.30 9.31 0.22
CA PRO A 47 -18.19 9.62 1.13
C PRO A 47 -17.80 8.45 2.05
N LEU A 48 -18.61 7.38 2.13
CA LEU A 48 -18.34 6.20 2.94
C LEU A 48 -17.53 5.12 2.19
N VAL A 49 -17.22 5.33 0.90
CA VAL A 49 -16.44 4.38 0.10
C VAL A 49 -14.97 4.45 0.48
N SER A 50 -14.39 3.27 0.77
CA SER A 50 -12.95 3.09 0.94
C SER A 50 -12.33 2.44 -0.31
N PRO A 51 -11.07 2.78 -0.64
CA PRO A 51 -10.37 2.19 -1.80
C PRO A 51 -10.09 0.69 -1.63
N ASP A 52 -10.18 0.15 -0.42
CA ASP A 52 -10.00 -1.28 -0.11
C ASP A 52 -11.11 -2.19 -0.67
N ILE A 53 -12.24 -1.62 -1.09
CA ILE A 53 -13.43 -2.37 -1.53
C ILE A 53 -13.16 -3.27 -2.75
N LEU A 54 -12.16 -2.97 -3.59
CA LEU A 54 -11.78 -3.84 -4.70
C LEU A 54 -11.04 -5.12 -4.28
N GLY A 55 -10.81 -5.35 -2.99
CA GLY A 55 -10.17 -6.55 -2.48
C GLY A 55 -8.64 -6.55 -2.61
N VAL A 56 -8.04 -5.41 -2.99
CA VAL A 56 -6.57 -5.26 -3.13
C VAL A 56 -5.83 -5.64 -1.84
N SER A 57 -6.37 -5.25 -0.68
CA SER A 57 -5.78 -5.53 0.63
C SER A 57 -5.82 -7.02 0.98
N ALA A 58 -6.89 -7.73 0.61
CA ALA A 58 -6.98 -9.18 0.77
C ALA A 58 -6.01 -9.92 -0.17
N GLY A 59 -5.90 -9.46 -1.43
CA GLY A 59 -4.94 -10.02 -2.40
C GLY A 59 -3.49 -9.82 -1.97
N ALA A 60 -3.16 -8.65 -1.43
CA ALA A 60 -1.83 -8.38 -0.91
C ALA A 60 -1.51 -9.21 0.33
N GLY A 61 -2.47 -9.37 1.25
CA GLY A 61 -2.34 -10.26 2.39
C GLY A 61 -2.10 -11.72 1.99
N LEU A 62 -2.86 -12.23 1.03
CA LEU A 62 -2.69 -13.59 0.50
C LEU A 62 -1.28 -13.78 -0.10
N GLY A 63 -0.82 -12.84 -0.93
CA GLY A 63 0.51 -12.88 -1.53
C GLY A 63 1.62 -12.85 -0.48
N ALA A 64 1.53 -11.95 0.50
CA ALA A 64 2.47 -11.87 1.61
C ALA A 64 2.53 -13.19 2.39
N CYS A 65 1.36 -13.74 2.77
CA CYS A 65 1.27 -15.01 3.49
C CYS A 65 1.89 -16.16 2.70
N ALA A 66 1.66 -16.25 1.39
CA ALA A 66 2.27 -17.28 0.54
C ALA A 66 3.80 -17.20 0.56
N ALA A 67 4.37 -15.99 0.42
CA ALA A 67 5.82 -15.79 0.50
C ALA A 67 6.41 -16.12 1.88
N ILE A 68 5.69 -15.80 2.95
CA ILE A 68 6.07 -16.15 4.33
C ILE A 68 6.08 -17.67 4.51
N LEU A 69 5.06 -18.38 4.02
CA LEU A 69 4.97 -19.84 4.11
C LEU A 69 6.10 -20.55 3.37
N TRP A 70 6.58 -19.98 2.26
CA TRP A 70 7.75 -20.49 1.54
C TRP A 70 9.10 -20.05 2.14
N GLY A 71 9.09 -19.29 3.24
CA GLY A 71 10.32 -18.84 3.92
C GLY A 71 11.15 -17.88 3.09
N LEU A 72 10.53 -17.11 2.18
CA LEU A 72 11.24 -16.17 1.32
C LEU A 72 11.70 -14.92 2.10
N SER A 73 12.70 -14.22 1.55
CA SER A 73 13.23 -12.99 2.17
C SER A 73 12.21 -11.84 2.18
N ILE A 74 12.48 -10.82 3.01
CA ILE A 74 11.62 -9.63 3.17
C ILE A 74 11.27 -8.95 1.83
N VAL A 75 12.20 -8.95 0.88
CA VAL A 75 12.01 -8.35 -0.45
C VAL A 75 10.96 -9.12 -1.24
N TYR A 76 11.01 -10.46 -1.20
CA TYR A 76 10.03 -11.29 -1.87
C TYR A 76 8.66 -11.21 -1.21
N ILE A 77 8.58 -11.08 0.11
CA ILE A 77 7.29 -10.87 0.79
C ILE A 77 6.62 -9.60 0.27
N GLN A 78 7.37 -8.50 0.13
CA GLN A 78 6.85 -7.24 -0.42
C GLN A 78 6.43 -7.39 -1.89
N LEU A 79 7.21 -8.08 -2.71
CA LEU A 79 6.89 -8.32 -4.12
C LEU A 79 5.63 -9.18 -4.28
N TYR A 80 5.51 -10.27 -3.53
CA TYR A 80 4.34 -11.13 -3.57
C TYR A 80 3.08 -10.42 -3.05
N ALA A 81 3.20 -9.59 -2.01
CA ALA A 81 2.11 -8.74 -1.55
C ALA A 81 1.64 -7.78 -2.65
N PHE A 82 2.58 -7.10 -3.31
CA PHE A 82 2.26 -6.18 -4.39
C PHE A 82 1.59 -6.89 -5.59
N CYS A 83 2.19 -7.99 -6.06
CA CYS A 83 1.66 -8.79 -7.16
C CYS A 83 0.28 -9.41 -6.83
N GLY A 84 0.10 -9.91 -5.60
CA GLY A 84 -1.16 -10.46 -5.13
C GLY A 84 -2.28 -9.44 -5.12
N GLY A 85 -2.00 -8.21 -4.66
CA GLY A 85 -2.96 -7.11 -4.71
C GLY A 85 -3.34 -6.74 -6.15
N LEU A 86 -2.35 -6.58 -7.04
CA LEU A 86 -2.60 -6.28 -8.46
C LEU A 86 -3.39 -7.38 -9.17
N MET A 87 -3.09 -8.64 -8.88
CA MET A 87 -3.78 -9.79 -9.47
C MET A 87 -5.27 -9.79 -9.11
N VAL A 88 -5.62 -9.48 -7.86
CA VAL A 88 -7.03 -9.37 -7.43
C VAL A 88 -7.73 -8.22 -8.14
N VAL A 89 -7.12 -7.04 -8.19
CA VAL A 89 -7.70 -5.88 -8.90
C VAL A 89 -7.91 -6.18 -10.39
N ALA A 90 -6.91 -6.80 -11.04
CA ALA A 90 -7.02 -7.23 -12.43
C ALA A 90 -8.13 -8.29 -12.62
N GLY A 91 -8.27 -9.24 -11.69
CA GLY A 91 -9.32 -10.24 -11.69
C GLY A 91 -10.72 -9.63 -11.60
N VAL A 92 -10.93 -8.71 -10.67
CA VAL A 92 -12.20 -7.97 -10.54
C VAL A 92 -12.50 -7.19 -11.82
N TRP A 93 -11.53 -6.45 -12.35
CA TRP A 93 -11.68 -5.72 -13.60
C TRP A 93 -12.04 -6.64 -14.79
N LEU A 94 -11.40 -7.80 -14.89
CA LEU A 94 -11.71 -8.79 -15.93
C LEU A 94 -13.14 -9.33 -15.80
N ILE A 95 -13.59 -9.65 -14.58
CA ILE A 95 -14.95 -10.12 -14.34
C ILE A 95 -15.96 -9.05 -14.74
N THR A 96 -15.80 -7.82 -14.26
CA THR A 96 -16.68 -6.69 -14.62
C THR A 96 -16.71 -6.50 -16.14
N ARG A 97 -15.56 -6.52 -16.80
CA ARG A 97 -15.48 -6.37 -18.27
C ARG A 97 -16.17 -7.50 -19.04
N ARG A 98 -16.21 -8.72 -18.48
CA ARG A 98 -16.93 -9.86 -19.09
C ARG A 98 -18.43 -9.78 -18.85
N VAL A 99 -18.87 -9.37 -17.66
CA VAL A 99 -20.29 -9.21 -17.32
C VAL A 99 -20.93 -8.09 -18.16
N THR A 100 -20.30 -6.92 -18.26
CA THR A 100 -20.82 -5.81 -19.08
C THR A 100 -20.92 -6.14 -20.58
N ARG A 101 -20.22 -7.17 -21.07
CA ARG A 101 -20.39 -7.65 -22.45
C ARG A 101 -21.62 -8.53 -22.66
N HIS A 102 -22.21 -9.06 -21.58
CA HIS A 102 -23.39 -9.91 -21.60
C HIS A 102 -24.70 -9.18 -21.26
N ASP A 103 -24.64 -7.87 -21.03
CA ASP A 103 -25.82 -7.03 -20.93
C ASP A 103 -26.14 -6.46 -22.33
N PRO A 104 -27.00 -7.11 -23.15
CA PRO A 104 -27.61 -6.42 -24.28
C PRO A 104 -28.57 -5.39 -23.69
N ILE A 105 -28.29 -4.11 -23.90
CA ILE A 105 -29.30 -3.06 -23.78
C ILE A 105 -30.48 -3.34 -24.71
#